data_AF-A0A7T8GX88-F1
#
_entry.id   AF-A0A7T8GX88-F1
#
_cell.length_a   1.000
_cell.length_b   1.000
_cell.length_c   1.000
_cell.angle_alpha   90.00
_cell.angle_beta   90.00
_cell.angle_gamma   90.00
#
_symmetry.space_group_name_H-M   'P 1'
#
loop_
_entity.id
_entity.type
_entity.pdbx_description
1 polymer ?
#
loop_
_entity_poly.entity_id
_entity_poly.type
_entity_poly.pdbx_seq_one_letter_code
_entity_poly.pdbx_strand_id
1 'polypeptide(L)' 'YERIYLHPNVFKCAMLAAGCSIELTKSVFYGKLKNGMAIVRPPGHHSLSDTFSGH' A
#
# COMPACT_ATOMS: atom_id res chain seq x y z
N TYR A 1 -8.10 3.84 19.12
CA TYR A 1 -6.91 4.26 18.38
C TYR A 1 -5.93 3.10 18.41
N GLU A 2 -5.94 2.27 17.37
CA GLU A 2 -5.10 1.08 17.31
C GLU A 2 -3.73 1.44 16.73
N ARG A 3 -2.67 1.34 17.54
CA ARG A 3 -1.23 1.30 17.19
C ARG A 3 -0.81 1.95 15.86
N ILE A 4 -0.89 3.27 15.79
CA ILE A 4 -0.43 4.06 14.62
C ILE A 4 0.70 4.98 15.06
N TYR A 5 1.81 4.92 14.33
CA TYR A 5 2.90 5.89 14.45
C TYR A 5 2.86 6.82 13.25
N LEU A 6 2.63 8.11 13.50
CA LEU A 6 2.59 9.14 12.48
C LEU A 6 3.97 9.79 12.32
N HIS A 7 4.41 9.92 11.08
CA HIS A 7 5.58 10.70 10.68
C HIS A 7 5.13 11.66 9.56
N PRO A 8 5.68 12.87 9.41
CA PRO A 8 5.26 13.81 8.36
C PRO A 8 5.26 13.21 6.94
N ASN A 9 6.14 12.23 6.70
CA ASN A 9 6.24 11.53 5.41
C ASN A 9 5.30 10.31 5.26
N VAL A 10 4.54 9.93 6.29
CA VAL A 10 3.73 8.69 6.28
C VAL A 10 2.65 8.73 5.19
N PHE A 11 2.07 9.91 4.94
CA PHE A 11 1.09 10.11 3.87
C PHE A 11 1.71 9.85 2.49
N LYS A 12 2.89 10.41 2.24
CA LYS A 12 3.64 10.17 0.99
C LYS A 12 4.01 8.70 0.82
N CYS A 13 4.46 8.03 1.89
CA CYS A 13 4.77 6.60 1.86
C CYS A 13 3.51 5.76 1.56
N ALA A 14 2.37 6.07 2.16
CA ALA A 14 1.10 5.37 1.91
C ALA A 14 0.65 5.51 0.44
N MET A 15 0.78 6.72 -0.13
CA MET A 15 0.50 6.94 -1.55
C MET A 15 1.42 6.12 -2.47
N LEU A 16 2.71 6.04 -2.15
CA LEU A 16 3.66 5.21 -2.90
C LEU A 16 3.34 3.71 -2.76
N ALA A 17 2.99 3.25 -1.57
CA ALA A 17 2.58 1.86 -1.32
C ALA A 17 1.36 1.47 -2.16
N ALA A 18 0.33 2.32 -2.20
CA ALA A 18 -0.84 2.11 -3.04
C ALA A 18 -0.49 2.10 -4.54
N GLY A 19 0.32 3.07 -4.98
CA GLY A 19 0.77 3.16 -6.37
C GLY A 19 1.55 1.92 -6.83
N CYS A 20 2.48 1.42 -6.03
CA CYS A 20 3.24 0.20 -6.34
C CYS A 20 2.33 -1.02 -6.51
N SER A 21 1.34 -1.20 -5.64
CA SER A 21 0.39 -2.32 -5.73
C SER A 21 -0.48 -2.22 -6.99
N ILE A 22 -0.92 -1.01 -7.36
CA ILE A 22 -1.69 -0.77 -8.58
C ILE A 22 -0.87 -1.09 -9.82
N GLU A 23 0.38 -0.62 -9.89
CA GLU A 23 1.24 -0.82 -11.06
C GLU A 23 1.61 -2.31 -11.25
N LEU A 24 1.88 -3.02 -10.15
CA LEU A 24 2.08 -4.46 -10.18
C LEU A 24 0.83 -5.18 -10.71
N THR A 25 -0.34 -4.82 -10.20
CA THR A 25 -1.62 -5.41 -10.62
C THR A 25 -1.86 -5.17 -12.11
N LYS A 26 -1.65 -3.94 -12.61
CA LYS A 26 -1.76 -3.61 -14.03
C LYS A 26 -0.79 -4.43 -14.88
N SER A 27 0.45 -4.57 -14.44
CA SER A 27 1.47 -5.31 -15.18
C SER A 27 1.12 -6.81 -15.32
N VAL A 28 0.55 -7.41 -14.27
CA VAL A 28 0.03 -8.79 -14.34
C VAL A 28 -1.22 -8.85 -15.22
N PHE A 29 -2.18 -7.94 -15.03
CA PHE A 29 -3.45 -7.92 -15.76
C PHE A 29 -3.27 -7.77 -17.28
N TYR A 30 -2.38 -6.88 -17.72
CA TYR A 30 -2.06 -6.71 -19.14
C TYR A 30 -1.10 -7.78 -19.70
N GLY A 31 -0.79 -8.83 -18.94
CA GLY A 31 0.07 -9.92 -19.37
C GLY A 31 1.54 -9.54 -19.56
N LYS A 32 1.97 -8.37 -19.06
CA LYS A 32 3.38 -7.94 -19.08
C LYS A 32 4.23 -8.81 -18.14
N LEU A 33 3.62 -9.30 -17.07
CA LEU A 33 4.25 -10.19 -16.08
C LEU A 33 3.33 -11.39 -15.80
N LYS A 34 3.91 -12.56 -15.51
CA LYS A 34 3.14 -13.73 -15.05
C LYS A 34 2.75 -13.66 -13.57
N ASN A 35 3.55 -12.96 -12.77
CA ASN A 35 3.35 -12.69 -11.34
C ASN A 35 4.28 -11.56 -10.90
N GLY A 36 4.19 -11.14 -9.63
CA GLY A 36 5.18 -10.27 -9.01
C GLY A 36 4.86 -9.96 -7.54
N MET A 37 5.76 -9.24 -6.88
CA MET A 37 5.68 -8.92 -5.45
C MET A 37 5.93 -7.43 -5.24
N ALA A 38 5.06 -6.76 -4.49
CA ALA A 38 5.23 -5.37 -4.08
C ALA A 38 5.65 -5.32 -2.61
N ILE A 39 6.89 -4.90 -2.34
CA ILE A 39 7.40 -4.71 -0.99
C ILE A 39 7.12 -3.25 -0.60
N VAL A 40 6.03 -3.02 0.13
CA VAL A 40 5.50 -1.68 0.41
C VAL A 40 5.34 -1.40 1.90
N ARG A 41 5.41 -0.11 2.26
CA ARG A 41 5.11 0.40 3.61
C ARG A 41 4.44 1.78 3.52
N PRO A 42 3.57 2.16 4.47
CA PRO A 42 3.00 1.34 5.55
C PRO A 42 2.10 0.20 5.02
N PRO A 43 1.82 -0.84 5.83
CA PRO A 43 0.86 -1.87 5.46
C PRO A 43 -0.56 -1.28 5.33
N GLY A 44 -1.45 -1.98 4.61
CA GLY A 44 -2.79 -1.48 4.30
C GLY A 44 -3.96 -2.43 4.60
N HIS A 45 -3.71 -3.68 5.00
CA HIS A 45 -4.76 -4.69 5.12
C HIS A 45 -5.77 -4.46 6.26
N HIS A 46 -5.46 -3.53 7.17
CA HIS A 46 -6.35 -3.11 8.26
C HIS A 46 -6.93 -1.71 8.09
N SER A 47 -6.57 -1.00 7.02
CA SER A 47 -7.09 0.33 6.75
C SER A 47 -8.58 0.24 6.38
N LEU A 48 -9.41 0.94 7.14
CA LEU A 48 -10.84 1.10 6.88
C LEU A 48 -11.06 2.39 6.08
N SER A 49 -12.21 2.52 5.42
CA SER A 49 -12.57 3.72 4.62
C SER A 49 -12.34 5.04 5.35
N ASP A 50 -12.65 5.05 6.65
CA ASP A 50 -12.64 6.25 7.48
C ASP A 50 -11.63 6.18 8.64
N THR A 51 -10.73 5.18 8.64
CA THR A 51 -9.76 5.00 9.74
C THR A 51 -8.47 4.37 9.24
N PHE A 52 -7.36 5.07 9.46
CA PHE A 52 -6.03 4.49 9.34
C PHE A 52 -5.85 3.51 10.52
N SER A 53 -5.52 2.25 10.26
CA SER A 53 -5.26 1.25 11.31
C SER A 53 -3.95 0.54 10.98
N GLY A 54 -2.98 0.61 11.89
CA GLY A 54 -1.66 0.02 11.72
C GLY A 54 -1.58 -1.39 12.31
N HIS A 55 -0.89 -2.28 11.62
CA HIS A 55 -0.17 -3.38 12.25
C HIS A 55 1.33 -3.11 12.11
#